data_AF-A0A1Q7WVD7-F1
#
_entry.id   AF-A0A1Q7WVD7-F1
#
_cell.length_a   1.000
_cell.length_b   1.000
_cell.length_c   1.000
_cell.angle_alpha   90.00
_cell.angle_beta   90.00
_cell.angle_gamma   90.00
#
_symmetry.space_group_name_H-M   'P 1'
#
loop_
_entity.id
_entity.type
_entity.pdbx_description
1 polymer ?
#
loop_
_entity_poly.entity_id
_entity_poly.type
_entity_poly.pdbx_seq_one_letter_code
_entity_poly.pdbx_strand_id
1 'polypeptide(L)' 'MQTITYDEALRDKIIVGSPERVTDRLMGLQETLGLDGILCEMNRGTKIPHERVMKSLQLLCEKVKPNFH' A
#
# COMPACT_ATOMS: atom_id res chain seq x y z
N MET A 1 3.23 -7.14 26.04
CA MET A 1 3.17 -7.34 24.58
C MET A 1 1.82 -6.83 24.11
N GLN A 2 1.78 -5.77 23.30
CA GLN A 2 0.51 -5.33 22.72
C GLN A 2 0.17 -6.23 21.54
N THR A 3 -0.96 -6.91 21.63
CA THR A 3 -1.51 -7.75 20.57
C THR A 3 -2.19 -6.82 19.56
N ILE A 4 -1.49 -6.43 18.51
CA ILE A 4 -2.11 -5.70 17.39
C ILE A 4 -3.02 -6.69 16.68
N THR A 5 -4.32 -6.42 16.67
CA THR A 5 -5.27 -7.23 15.91
C THR A 5 -5.04 -7.05 14.41
N TYR A 6 -5.37 -8.05 13.60
CA TYR A 6 -5.21 -7.97 12.14
C TYR A 6 -5.95 -6.75 11.55
N ASP A 7 -7.12 -6.43 12.10
CA ASP A 7 -7.92 -5.28 11.69
C ASP A 7 -7.26 -3.94 12.05
N GLU A 8 -6.56 -3.85 13.18
CA GLU A 8 -5.74 -2.67 13.53
C GLU A 8 -4.51 -2.55 12.64
N ALA A 9 -3.85 -3.67 12.30
CA ALA A 9 -2.72 -3.66 11.38
C ALA A 9 -3.13 -3.25 9.96
N LEU A 10 -4.31 -3.67 9.49
CA LEU A 10 -4.92 -3.25 8.23
C LEU A 10 -5.34 -1.78 8.23
N ARG A 11 -5.79 -1.27 9.38
CA ARG A 11 -6.10 0.16 9.52
C ARG A 11 -4.84 1.01 9.44
N ASP A 12 -3.78 0.65 10.15
CA ASP A 12 -2.71 1.61 10.38
C ASP A 12 -1.44 1.35 9.56
N LYS A 13 -1.19 0.11 9.09
CA LYS A 13 0.15 -0.30 8.64
C LYS A 13 0.19 -1.14 7.36
N ILE A 14 -0.95 -1.46 6.76
CA ILE A 14 -1.05 -2.35 5.59
C ILE A 14 -2.11 -1.81 4.63
N ILE A 15 -1.72 -1.52 3.39
CA ILE A 15 -2.63 -1.11 2.32
C ILE A 15 -2.73 -2.27 1.32
N VAL A 16 -3.92 -2.85 1.20
CA VAL A 16 -4.21 -3.97 0.27
C VAL A 16 -5.59 -3.77 -0.33
N GLY A 17 -5.72 -4.02 -1.63
CA GLY A 17 -7.00 -3.91 -2.34
C GLY A 17 -6.82 -3.82 -3.85
N SER A 18 -7.89 -3.39 -4.53
CA SER A 18 -7.83 -2.98 -5.94
C SER A 18 -7.00 -1.70 -6.08
N PRO A 19 -6.50 -1.38 -7.29
CA PRO A 19 -5.76 -0.14 -7.52
C PRO A 19 -6.50 1.11 -7.02
N GLU A 20 -7.81 1.18 -7.22
CA GLU A 20 -8.65 2.31 -6.79
C GLU A 20 -8.63 2.47 -5.27
N ARG A 21 -8.83 1.37 -4.54
CA ARG A 21 -8.79 1.38 -3.06
C ARG A 21 -7.40 1.75 -2.53
N VAL A 22 -6.34 1.32 -3.21
CA VAL A 22 -4.96 1.67 -2.84
C VAL A 22 -4.72 3.16 -3.07
N THR A 23 -5.16 3.71 -4.20
CA THR A 23 -5.09 5.13 -4.53
C THR A 23 -5.81 5.97 -3.46
N ASP A 24 -7.08 5.68 -3.16
CA ASP A 24 -7.87 6.40 -2.16
C ASP A 24 -7.18 6.43 -0.79
N ARG A 25 -6.61 5.30 -0.37
CA ARG A 25 -5.92 5.20 0.92
C ARG A 25 -4.64 6.01 0.96
N LEU A 26 -3.85 5.98 -0.12
CA LEU A 26 -2.59 6.70 -0.22
C LEU A 26 -2.83 8.22 -0.29
N MET A 27 -3.83 8.68 -1.05
CA MET A 27 -4.21 10.11 -1.10
C MET A 27 -4.64 10.61 0.28
N GLY A 28 -5.51 9.87 0.98
CA GLY A 28 -5.93 10.26 2.33
C GLY A 28 -4.76 10.35 3.32
N LEU A 29 -3.75 9.46 3.20
CA LEU A 29 -2.54 9.54 4.01
C LEU A 29 -1.65 10.72 3.61
N GLN A 30 -1.51 11.02 2.32
CA GLN A 30 -0.74 12.15 1.84
C GLN A 30 -1.34 13.48 2.33
N GLU A 31 -2.66 13.63 2.27
CA GLU A 31 -3.36 14.83 2.78
C GLU A 31 -3.23 14.98 4.30
N THR A 32 -3.35 13.86 5.04
CA THR A 32 -3.32 13.89 6.50
C THR A 32 -1.91 14.15 7.05
N LEU A 33 -0.87 13.60 6.39
CA LEU A 33 0.51 13.59 6.90
C LEU A 33 1.47 14.50 6.11
N GLY A 34 1.06 15.03 4.96
CA GLY A 34 1.91 15.87 4.11
C GLY A 34 3.10 15.11 3.51
N LEU A 35 2.88 13.90 3.00
CA LEU A 35 3.97 13.05 2.50
C LEU A 35 4.46 13.50 1.11
N ASP A 36 5.77 13.70 0.95
CA ASP A 36 6.40 13.95 -0.37
C ASP A 36 6.63 12.68 -1.19
N GLY A 37 6.47 11.51 -0.57
CA GLY A 37 6.71 10.24 -1.24
C GLY A 37 6.39 9.04 -0.35
N ILE A 38 6.30 7.87 -0.97
CA ILE A 38 5.97 6.61 -0.30
C ILE A 38 7.04 5.55 -0.55
N LEU A 39 7.44 4.85 0.51
CA LEU A 39 8.27 3.66 0.43
C LEU A 39 7.41 2.43 0.76
N CYS A 40 7.35 1.47 -0.17
CA CYS A 40 6.48 0.30 -0.05
C CYS A 40 7.29 -1.00 0.00
N GLU A 41 7.07 -1.80 1.05
CA GLU A 41 7.50 -3.20 1.09
C GLU A 41 6.36 -4.08 0.57
N MET A 42 6.50 -4.59 -0.66
CA MET A 42 5.45 -5.39 -1.32
C MET A 42 5.56 -6.89 -1.07
N ASN A 43 6.69 -7.36 -0.53
CA ASN A 43 7.01 -8.77 -0.30
C ASN A 43 7.09 -9.10 1.19
N ARG A 44 6.17 -8.56 2.00
CA ARG A 44 6.12 -8.71 3.47
C ARG A 44 6.50 -10.13 3.92
N GLY A 45 7.63 -10.22 4.63
CA GLY A 45 8.11 -11.45 5.26
C GLY A 45 8.51 -12.57 4.29
N THR A 46 8.83 -12.22 3.03
CA THR A 46 9.20 -13.14 1.93
C THR A 46 8.16 -14.21 1.58
N LYS A 47 6.92 -14.06 2.06
CA LYS A 47 5.83 -15.04 1.87
C LYS A 47 5.04 -14.85 0.57
N ILE A 48 5.27 -13.76 -0.14
CA ILE A 48 4.54 -13.43 -1.38
C ILE A 48 5.36 -13.90 -2.57
N PRO A 49 4.80 -14.77 -3.45
CA PRO A 49 5.47 -15.20 -4.67
C PRO A 49 5.91 -14.03 -5.53
N HIS A 50 7.10 -14.13 -6.14
CA HIS A 50 7.70 -13.06 -6.92
C HIS A 50 6.77 -12.51 -8.01
N GLU A 51 6.08 -13.39 -8.75
CA GLU A 51 5.14 -12.97 -9.81
C GLU A 51 4.02 -12.06 -9.30
N ARG A 52 3.52 -12.33 -8.08
CA ARG A 52 2.47 -11.49 -7.46
C ARG A 52 3.02 -10.14 -7.05
N VAL A 53 4.24 -10.09 -6.52
CA VAL A 53 4.93 -8.83 -6.19
C VAL A 53 5.12 -8.00 -7.45
N MET A 54 5.60 -8.60 -8.53
CA MET A 54 5.80 -7.92 -9.81
C MET A 54 4.48 -7.42 -10.40
N LYS A 55 3.39 -8.19 -10.27
CA LYS A 55 2.07 -7.74 -10.71
C LYS A 55 1.56 -6.56 -9.89
N SER A 56 1.73 -6.58 -8.58
CA SER A 56 1.40 -5.45 -7.70
C SER A 56 2.21 -4.21 -8.04
N LEU A 57 3.51 -4.35 -8.31
CA LEU A 57 4.37 -3.25 -8.74
C LEU A 57 3.90 -2.65 -10.08
N GLN A 58 3.56 -3.51 -11.05
CA GLN A 58 3.02 -3.08 -12.33
C GLN A 58 1.75 -2.24 -12.13
N LEU A 59 0.79 -2.75 -11.35
CA LEU A 59 -0.45 -2.04 -11.05
C LEU A 59 -0.21 -0.73 -10.31
N LEU A 60 0.74 -0.69 -9.37
CA LEU A 60 1.11 0.54 -8.68
C LEU A 60 1.60 1.59 -9.70
N CYS A 61 2.50 1.21 -10.61
CA CYS A 61 3.05 2.13 -11.60
C CYS A 61 2.03 2.58 -12.65
N GLU A 62 1.18 1.67 -13.15
CA GLU A 62 0.28 1.94 -14.27
C GLU A 62 -1.08 2.52 -13.84
N LYS A 63 -1.57 2.17 -12.65
CA LYS A 63 -2.95 2.49 -12.21
C LYS A 63 -3.01 3.39 -11.00
N VAL A 64 -2.00 3.36 -10.12
CA VAL A 64 -1.99 4.14 -8.88
C VAL A 64 -1.20 5.43 -9.06
N LYS A 65 0.09 5.35 -9.41
CA LYS A 65 1.01 6.49 -9.58
C LYS A 65 0.45 7.63 -10.43
N PRO A 66 -0.27 7.41 -11.55
CA PRO A 66 -0.80 8.52 -12.36
C PRO A 66 -1.83 9.42 -11.65
N ASN A 67 -2.38 9.00 -10.51
CA ASN A 67 -3.31 9.82 -9.72
C ASN A 67 -2.60 10.75 -8.72
N PHE A 68 -1.26 10.71 -8.67
CA PHE A 68 -0.44 11.52 -7.78
C PHE A 68 0.33 12.55 -8.62
N HIS A 69 0.36 13.81 -8.16
CA HIS A 69 0.99 14.95 -8.83
C HIS A 69 2.16 15.48 -8.02
#